data_AF-A0A7L5FDH8-F1
#
_entry.id   AF-A0A7L5FDH8-F1
#
_cell.length_a   1.000
_cell.length_b   1.000
_cell.length_c   1.000
_cell.angle_alpha   90.00
_cell.angle_beta   90.00
_cell.angle_gamma   90.00
#
_symmetry.space_group_name_H-M   'P 1'
#
loop_
_entity.id
_entity.type
_entity.pdbx_description
1 polymer ?
#
loop_
_entity_poly.entity_id
_entity_poly.type
_entity_poly.pdbx_seq_one_letter_code
_entity_poly.pdbx_strand_id
1 'polypeptide(L)'
;MNRKSFEKFELSSEKEKELWKDSLVIFDTSALIDFYSYPKETRQDIFNNIFPELKDRLWIPSHVQFEYLKNRKGIIEKPITENYNPIKEEKLKDLILAKSQILKISKEIKEETLKPEKHPFLPQESIDEFILFAKEIDEKIIKFDKDIKIEITKQETEIKSLNDDDTILKAFENNLKVGEELTHTEIMEIVKEGKLRYEFKIPPGYEDEKVKIGTQIFGDLIVWKQILSYSKEQNKNVIFICNDLKIDWCYKDKKTRNRIQSPRNELIKEFRDNNKKEFWMYSQSQFIYTAKKLLKIDFEDAKIKEISNVISNRNKGELIYECELCGNETIIPEENLNYEFECIESTERQMGTENHHKMEESLKCAYCRTSTDLVYEIWEYPQYTFNSDRISIENAKILKKPDFLSIFWDNHLDIPDEDMFRDR
;
A
#
# COMPACT_ATOMS: atom_id res chain seq x y z
N MET A 1 -5.83 -33.22 21.77
CA MET A 1 -5.44 -31.92 21.18
C MET A 1 -3.92 -31.81 21.22
N ASN A 2 -3.25 -31.45 20.13
CA ASN A 2 -1.78 -31.39 20.07
C ASN A 2 -1.34 -30.00 19.61
N ARG A 3 -0.84 -29.15 20.52
CA ARG A 3 -0.40 -27.79 20.17
C ARG A 3 0.70 -27.76 19.09
N LYS A 4 1.50 -28.82 18.99
CA LYS A 4 2.52 -28.97 17.94
C LYS A 4 1.95 -28.97 16.52
N SER A 5 0.67 -29.32 16.34
CA SER A 5 0.05 -29.26 15.02
C SER A 5 -0.17 -27.83 14.53
N PHE A 6 -0.12 -26.83 15.43
CA PHE A 6 -0.30 -25.42 15.11
C PHE A 6 1.03 -24.68 14.88
N GLU A 7 2.14 -25.13 15.47
CA GLU A 7 3.49 -24.57 15.29
C GLU A 7 3.93 -24.40 13.81
N LYS A 8 3.33 -25.17 12.91
CA LYS A 8 3.56 -25.06 11.47
C LYS A 8 3.09 -23.72 10.87
N PHE A 9 2.11 -23.06 11.49
CA PHE A 9 1.53 -21.79 11.04
C PHE A 9 2.22 -20.57 11.67
N GLU A 10 3.04 -20.77 12.69
CA GLU A 10 3.76 -19.70 13.38
C GLU A 10 5.21 -19.60 12.88
N LEU A 11 5.81 -18.42 13.04
CA LEU A 11 7.22 -18.17 12.75
C LEU A 11 7.96 -17.79 14.04
N SER A 12 8.54 -18.77 14.71
CA SER A 12 9.45 -18.52 15.83
C SER A 12 10.79 -17.96 15.34
N SER A 13 11.57 -17.35 16.23
CA SER A 13 12.89 -16.82 15.92
C SER A 13 13.85 -17.91 15.41
N GLU A 14 13.76 -19.12 15.94
CA GLU A 14 14.55 -20.27 15.46
C GLU A 14 14.10 -20.71 14.07
N LYS A 15 12.79 -20.80 13.84
CA LYS A 15 12.23 -21.19 12.54
C LYS A 15 12.54 -20.16 11.46
N GLU A 16 12.50 -18.87 11.79
CA GLU A 16 12.91 -17.78 10.89
C GLU A 16 14.39 -17.92 10.50
N LYS A 17 15.29 -18.17 11.46
CA LYS A 17 16.71 -18.40 11.16
C LYS A 17 16.91 -19.61 10.24
N GLU A 18 16.23 -20.73 10.49
CA GLU A 18 16.33 -21.92 9.63
C GLU A 18 15.76 -21.67 8.22
N LEU A 19 14.62 -20.96 8.14
CA LEU A 19 14.03 -20.54 6.87
C LEU A 19 15.06 -19.74 6.05
N TRP A 20 15.73 -18.76 6.65
CA TRP A 20 16.68 -17.90 5.94
C TRP A 20 17.98 -18.58 5.50
N LYS A 21 18.34 -19.74 6.06
CA LYS A 21 19.54 -20.50 5.65
C LYS A 21 19.42 -21.11 4.25
N ASP A 22 18.29 -21.73 3.93
CA ASP A 22 18.07 -22.45 2.67
C ASP A 22 16.63 -22.30 2.16
N SER A 23 16.28 -21.06 1.81
CA SER A 23 15.04 -20.74 1.08
C SER A 23 15.36 -20.18 -0.29
N LEU A 24 14.54 -20.56 -1.28
CA LEU A 24 14.36 -19.76 -2.48
C LEU A 24 13.71 -18.42 -2.08
N VAL A 25 14.19 -17.34 -2.65
CA VAL A 25 13.67 -15.99 -2.43
C VAL A 25 13.02 -15.54 -3.72
N ILE A 26 11.72 -15.31 -3.65
CA ILE A 26 10.86 -15.08 -4.80
C ILE A 26 10.20 -13.72 -4.65
N PHE A 27 10.46 -12.81 -5.59
CA PHE A 27 9.79 -11.52 -5.63
C PHE A 27 8.53 -11.63 -6.49
N ASP A 28 7.43 -11.09 -5.98
CA ASP A 28 6.22 -10.86 -6.75
C ASP A 28 6.39 -9.69 -7.74
N THR A 29 5.51 -9.61 -8.75
CA THR A 29 5.41 -8.49 -9.67
C THR A 29 5.31 -7.16 -8.91
N SER A 30 4.49 -7.12 -7.86
CA SER A 30 4.30 -5.94 -7.00
C SER A 30 5.63 -5.43 -6.42
N ALA A 31 6.45 -6.33 -5.89
CA ALA A 31 7.72 -5.98 -5.26
C ALA A 31 8.80 -5.58 -6.27
N LEU A 32 8.80 -6.17 -7.47
CA LEU A 32 9.74 -5.79 -8.53
C LEU A 32 9.44 -4.40 -9.09
N ILE A 33 8.15 -4.09 -9.31
CA ILE A 33 7.72 -2.80 -9.87
C ILE A 33 8.05 -1.63 -8.91
N ASP A 34 7.94 -1.83 -7.60
CA ASP A 34 8.18 -0.76 -6.63
C ASP A 34 9.64 -0.25 -6.63
N PHE A 35 10.59 -1.00 -7.21
CA PHE A 35 11.95 -0.49 -7.44
C PHE A 35 11.99 0.78 -8.28
N TYR A 36 11.03 1.03 -9.19
CA TYR A 36 10.99 2.28 -9.94
C TYR A 36 10.64 3.50 -9.08
N SER A 37 10.09 3.29 -7.88
CA SER A 37 9.74 4.35 -6.94
C SER A 37 10.82 4.61 -5.88
N TYR A 38 11.88 3.81 -5.82
CA TYR A 38 12.97 3.99 -4.86
C TYR A 38 14.05 4.95 -5.36
N PRO A 39 14.68 5.74 -4.46
CA PRO A 39 15.87 6.49 -4.80
C PRO A 39 16.97 5.60 -5.37
N LYS A 40 17.77 6.14 -6.29
CA LYS A 40 18.84 5.38 -6.96
C LYS A 40 19.80 4.71 -6.00
N GLU A 41 20.24 5.43 -4.97
CA GLU A 41 21.15 4.90 -3.97
C GLU A 41 20.54 3.71 -3.22
N THR A 42 19.26 3.80 -2.83
CA THR A 42 18.54 2.70 -2.16
C THR A 42 18.47 1.45 -3.04
N ARG A 43 18.23 1.61 -4.35
CA ARG A 43 18.26 0.47 -5.31
C ARG A 43 19.64 -0.14 -5.43
N GLN A 44 20.67 0.70 -5.54
CA GLN A 44 22.05 0.26 -5.66
C GLN A 44 22.50 -0.52 -4.41
N ASP A 45 22.13 -0.07 -3.22
CA ASP A 45 22.44 -0.80 -1.99
C ASP A 45 21.78 -2.17 -1.95
N ILE A 46 20.53 -2.29 -2.39
CA ILE A 46 19.85 -3.60 -2.46
C ILE A 46 20.59 -4.53 -3.44
N PHE A 47 20.91 -4.03 -4.64
CA PHE A 47 21.57 -4.82 -5.68
C PHE A 47 23.02 -5.18 -5.33
N ASN A 48 23.73 -4.32 -4.61
CA ASN A 48 25.15 -4.51 -4.32
C ASN A 48 25.40 -5.24 -3.00
N ASN A 49 24.50 -5.09 -2.02
CA ASN A 49 24.74 -5.61 -0.67
C ASN A 49 23.85 -6.81 -0.31
N ILE A 50 22.64 -6.92 -0.89
CA ILE A 50 21.67 -7.98 -0.51
C ILE A 50 21.58 -9.07 -1.55
N PHE A 51 21.46 -8.70 -2.83
CA PHE A 51 21.32 -9.69 -3.90
C PHE A 51 22.52 -10.66 -4.01
N PRO A 52 23.79 -10.23 -3.82
CA PRO A 52 24.93 -11.13 -3.86
C PRO A 52 24.91 -12.21 -2.76
N GLU A 53 24.41 -11.88 -1.56
CA GLU A 53 24.28 -12.84 -0.45
C GLU A 53 23.19 -13.90 -0.70
N LEU A 54 22.30 -13.63 -1.66
CA LEU A 54 21.20 -14.50 -2.06
C LEU A 54 21.43 -15.11 -3.45
N LYS A 55 22.66 -15.01 -3.96
CA LYS A 55 23.05 -15.61 -5.23
C LYS A 55 22.64 -17.08 -5.28
N ASP A 56 22.11 -17.51 -6.41
CA ASP A 56 21.52 -18.84 -6.66
C ASP A 56 20.22 -19.17 -5.92
N ARG A 57 19.75 -18.31 -5.01
CA ARG A 57 18.47 -18.46 -4.31
C ARG A 57 17.37 -17.56 -4.87
N LEU A 58 17.74 -16.55 -5.67
CA LEU A 58 16.82 -15.64 -6.34
C LEU A 58 16.20 -16.30 -7.57
N TRP A 59 14.88 -16.51 -7.53
CA TRP A 59 14.12 -17.08 -8.63
C TRP A 59 12.73 -16.46 -8.70
N ILE A 60 12.20 -16.26 -9.90
CA ILE A 60 10.83 -15.79 -10.10
C ILE A 60 10.05 -16.71 -11.06
N PRO A 61 8.73 -16.88 -10.86
CA PRO A 61 7.86 -17.51 -11.83
C PRO A 61 7.89 -16.79 -13.19
N SER A 62 7.73 -17.53 -14.28
CA SER A 62 7.65 -16.91 -15.61
C SER A 62 6.47 -15.94 -15.73
N HIS A 63 5.36 -16.20 -15.01
CA HIS A 63 4.22 -15.30 -15.00
C HIS A 63 4.53 -13.95 -14.35
N VAL A 64 5.34 -13.94 -13.28
CA VAL A 64 5.84 -12.69 -12.67
C VAL A 64 6.70 -11.93 -13.65
N GLN A 65 7.61 -12.61 -14.38
CA GLN A 65 8.41 -11.96 -15.42
C GLN A 65 7.51 -11.33 -16.50
N PHE A 66 6.50 -12.07 -16.98
CA PHE A 66 5.55 -11.59 -17.98
C PHE A 66 4.83 -10.32 -17.51
N GLU A 67 4.25 -10.33 -16.31
CA GLU A 67 3.54 -9.17 -15.77
C GLU A 67 4.48 -7.98 -15.55
N TYR A 68 5.67 -8.21 -15.00
CA TYR A 68 6.68 -7.18 -14.82
C TYR A 68 7.06 -6.53 -16.17
N LEU A 69 7.42 -7.33 -17.17
CA LEU A 69 7.78 -6.83 -18.49
C LEU A 69 6.60 -6.11 -19.16
N LYS A 70 5.38 -6.60 -19.04
CA LYS A 70 4.19 -5.96 -19.60
C LYS A 70 3.95 -4.58 -18.97
N ASN A 71 4.09 -4.46 -17.65
CA ASN A 71 3.64 -3.29 -16.91
C ASN A 71 4.74 -2.23 -16.70
N ARG A 72 6.02 -2.62 -16.60
CA ARG A 72 7.13 -1.72 -16.18
C ARG A 72 7.17 -0.37 -16.91
N LYS A 73 6.95 -0.36 -18.23
CA LYS A 73 7.02 0.88 -19.04
C LYS A 73 5.98 1.90 -18.62
N GLY A 74 4.80 1.45 -18.20
CA GLY A 74 3.75 2.33 -17.67
C GLY A 74 4.01 2.78 -16.23
N ILE A 75 4.98 2.19 -15.53
CA ILE A 75 5.31 2.52 -14.13
C ILE A 75 6.52 3.44 -14.02
N ILE A 76 7.48 3.38 -14.96
CA ILE A 76 8.71 4.18 -14.93
C ILE A 76 8.43 5.65 -14.63
N GLU A 77 7.46 6.25 -15.33
CA GLU A 77 7.16 7.68 -15.20
C GLU A 77 6.13 8.02 -14.11
N LYS A 78 5.56 7.03 -13.42
CA LYS A 78 4.57 7.28 -12.34
C LYS A 78 5.10 8.20 -11.24
N PRO A 79 6.35 8.09 -10.76
CA PRO A 79 6.85 9.05 -9.78
C PRO A 79 6.81 10.50 -10.27
N ILE A 80 6.94 10.73 -11.58
CA ILE A 80 6.79 12.07 -12.18
C ILE A 80 5.34 12.51 -12.11
N THR A 81 4.43 11.70 -12.63
CA THR A 81 3.02 12.07 -12.77
C THR A 81 2.28 12.14 -11.44
N GLU A 82 2.55 11.20 -10.53
CA GLU A 82 1.81 11.03 -9.28
C GLU A 82 2.44 11.80 -8.11
N ASN A 83 3.76 12.04 -8.11
CA ASN A 83 4.45 12.69 -6.97
C ASN A 83 5.04 14.06 -7.31
N TYR A 84 5.78 14.20 -8.41
CA TYR A 84 6.45 15.46 -8.75
C TYR A 84 5.52 16.51 -9.36
N ASN A 85 4.62 16.10 -10.27
CA ASN A 85 3.69 17.04 -10.91
C ASN A 85 2.77 17.75 -9.91
N PRO A 86 2.14 17.09 -8.91
CA PRO A 86 1.34 17.80 -7.91
C PRO A 86 2.14 18.87 -7.14
N ILE A 87 3.42 18.62 -6.84
CA ILE A 87 4.28 19.60 -6.20
C ILE A 87 4.51 20.80 -7.14
N LYS A 88 4.90 20.52 -8.38
CA LYS A 88 5.29 21.53 -9.39
C LYS A 88 4.11 22.37 -9.87
N GLU A 89 2.96 21.74 -10.06
CA GLU A 89 1.80 22.32 -10.73
C GLU A 89 0.73 22.83 -9.78
N GLU A 90 0.70 22.36 -8.54
CA GLU A 90 -0.26 22.79 -7.52
C GLU A 90 0.46 23.48 -6.36
N LYS A 91 1.27 22.75 -5.59
CA LYS A 91 1.82 23.27 -4.32
C LYS A 91 2.71 24.48 -4.49
N LEU A 92 3.59 24.48 -5.50
CA LEU A 92 4.41 25.64 -5.81
C LEU A 92 3.59 26.82 -6.34
N LYS A 93 2.53 26.57 -7.11
CA LYS A 93 1.62 27.64 -7.57
C LYS A 93 0.86 28.25 -6.40
N ASP A 94 0.33 27.43 -5.50
CA ASP A 94 -0.35 27.88 -4.28
C ASP A 94 0.56 28.76 -3.42
N LEU A 95 1.83 28.36 -3.27
CA LEU A 95 2.83 29.14 -2.54
C LEU A 95 3.09 30.51 -3.20
N ILE A 96 3.18 30.56 -4.53
CA ILE A 96 3.34 31.82 -5.28
C ILE A 96 2.10 32.71 -5.18
N LEU A 97 0.90 32.13 -5.18
CA LEU A 97 -0.36 32.85 -5.01
C LEU A 97 -0.47 33.44 -3.60
N ALA A 98 -0.21 32.63 -2.56
CA ALA A 98 -0.22 33.07 -1.17
C ALA A 98 0.75 34.24 -0.94
N LYS A 99 1.96 34.14 -1.49
CA LYS A 99 2.96 35.23 -1.50
C LYS A 99 2.40 36.53 -2.08
N SER A 100 1.76 36.43 -3.25
CA SER A 100 1.21 37.59 -3.96
C SER A 100 0.06 38.23 -3.18
N GLN A 101 -0.76 37.41 -2.51
CA GLN A 101 -1.85 37.86 -1.65
C GLN A 101 -1.35 38.59 -0.40
N ILE A 102 -0.33 38.05 0.28
CA ILE A 102 0.26 38.70 1.46
C ILE A 102 0.72 40.11 1.11
N LEU A 103 1.51 40.27 0.05
CA LEU A 103 1.98 41.59 -0.38
C LEU A 103 0.85 42.54 -0.80
N LYS A 104 -0.19 42.02 -1.45
CA LYS A 104 -1.35 42.81 -1.86
C LYS A 104 -2.13 43.32 -0.64
N ILE A 105 -2.51 42.42 0.26
CA ILE A 105 -3.27 42.74 1.47
C ILE A 105 -2.50 43.74 2.34
N SER A 106 -1.19 43.56 2.52
CA SER A 106 -0.37 44.51 3.30
C SER A 106 -0.38 45.92 2.69
N LYS A 107 -0.35 46.03 1.36
CA LYS A 107 -0.44 47.34 0.67
C LYS A 107 -1.84 47.95 0.78
N GLU A 108 -2.90 47.14 0.66
CA GLU A 108 -4.28 47.59 0.83
C GLU A 108 -4.51 48.13 2.25
N ILE A 109 -4.02 47.43 3.28
CA ILE A 109 -4.06 47.90 4.68
C ILE A 109 -3.37 49.26 4.81
N LYS A 110 -2.19 49.43 4.18
CA LYS A 110 -1.49 50.71 4.18
C LYS A 110 -2.33 51.81 3.52
N GLU A 111 -2.87 51.56 2.33
CA GLU A 111 -3.68 52.54 1.59
C GLU A 111 -4.97 52.94 2.32
N GLU A 112 -5.65 51.99 2.96
CA GLU A 112 -6.88 52.25 3.71
C GLU A 112 -6.63 53.04 5.00
N THR A 113 -5.51 52.77 5.67
CA THR A 113 -5.15 53.40 6.96
C THR A 113 -4.51 54.77 6.81
N LEU A 114 -4.13 55.17 5.59
CA LEU A 114 -3.65 56.53 5.28
C LEU A 114 -4.77 57.60 5.32
N LYS A 115 -6.05 57.20 5.38
CA LYS A 115 -7.21 58.09 5.39
C LYS A 115 -7.38 58.74 6.78
N PRO A 116 -6.96 60.00 6.98
CA PRO A 116 -6.92 60.61 8.31
C PRO A 116 -8.30 60.75 8.94
N GLU A 117 -9.34 60.86 8.11
CA GLU A 117 -10.74 60.91 8.54
C GLU A 117 -11.29 59.58 9.08
N LYS A 118 -10.61 58.45 8.79
CA LYS A 118 -11.01 57.11 9.25
C LYS A 118 -10.05 56.55 10.31
N HIS A 119 -8.76 56.82 10.20
CA HIS A 119 -7.72 56.24 11.06
C HIS A 119 -6.70 57.30 11.55
N PRO A 120 -7.12 58.35 12.28
CA PRO A 120 -6.29 59.52 12.59
C PRO A 120 -5.06 59.27 13.47
N PHE A 121 -4.98 58.13 14.16
CA PHE A 121 -3.92 57.84 15.14
C PHE A 121 -3.19 56.51 14.89
N LEU A 122 -3.34 55.89 13.71
CA LEU A 122 -2.67 54.62 13.43
C LEU A 122 -1.24 54.85 12.94
N PRO A 123 -0.20 54.44 13.69
CA PRO A 123 1.18 54.57 13.25
C PRO A 123 1.45 53.68 12.03
N GLN A 124 2.10 54.24 11.00
CA GLN A 124 2.39 53.53 9.75
C GLN A 124 3.68 52.70 9.81
N GLU A 125 4.55 52.97 10.79
CA GLU A 125 5.87 52.33 10.95
C GLU A 125 5.76 50.80 10.99
N SER A 126 4.86 50.25 11.81
CA SER A 126 4.66 48.80 11.91
C SER A 126 4.11 48.17 10.62
N ILE A 127 3.32 48.92 9.83
CA ILE A 127 2.81 48.46 8.53
C ILE A 127 3.96 48.44 7.51
N ASP A 128 4.81 49.46 7.52
CA ASP A 128 5.98 49.55 6.65
C ASP A 128 7.02 48.48 6.94
N GLU A 129 7.29 48.21 8.22
CA GLU A 129 8.13 47.09 8.65
C GLU A 129 7.58 45.74 8.14
N PHE A 130 6.26 45.52 8.26
CA PHE A 130 5.65 44.29 7.75
C PHE A 130 5.70 44.19 6.23
N ILE A 131 5.50 45.28 5.49
CA ILE A 131 5.64 45.30 4.03
C ILE A 131 7.09 44.98 3.62
N LEU A 132 8.08 45.50 4.35
CA LEU A 132 9.49 45.20 4.08
C LEU A 132 9.78 43.71 4.32
N PHE A 133 9.32 43.16 5.45
CA PHE A 133 9.42 41.74 5.75
C PHE A 133 8.72 40.86 4.70
N ALA A 134 7.54 41.26 4.24
CA ALA A 134 6.81 40.54 3.20
C ALA A 134 7.58 40.51 1.87
N LYS A 135 8.36 41.55 1.54
CA LYS A 135 9.27 41.56 0.38
C LYS A 135 10.46 40.61 0.57
N GLU A 136 11.01 40.51 1.77
CA GLU A 136 12.08 39.53 2.05
C GLU A 136 11.57 38.09 1.93
N ILE A 137 10.35 37.82 2.42
CA ILE A 137 9.68 36.52 2.21
C ILE A 137 9.48 36.26 0.72
N ASP A 138 9.06 37.27 -0.04
CA ASP A 138 8.84 37.16 -1.48
C ASP A 138 10.10 36.68 -2.22
N GLU A 139 11.24 37.33 -1.96
CA GLU A 139 12.53 36.93 -2.53
C GLU A 139 12.92 35.49 -2.16
N LYS A 140 12.72 35.10 -0.88
CA LYS A 140 13.01 33.74 -0.41
C LYS A 140 12.10 32.69 -1.07
N ILE A 141 10.81 32.98 -1.25
CA ILE A 141 9.87 32.08 -1.92
C ILE A 141 10.22 31.93 -3.40
N ILE A 142 10.57 33.02 -4.10
CA ILE A 142 11.00 32.94 -5.50
C ILE A 142 12.25 32.06 -5.64
N LYS A 143 13.21 32.24 -4.74
CA LYS A 143 14.43 31.42 -4.73
C LYS A 143 14.10 29.95 -4.47
N PHE A 144 13.29 29.66 -3.46
CA PHE A 144 12.87 28.30 -3.13
C PHE A 144 12.12 27.62 -4.30
N ASP A 145 11.17 28.31 -4.94
CA ASP A 145 10.46 27.79 -6.12
C ASP A 145 11.43 27.39 -7.24
N LYS A 146 12.41 28.26 -7.52
CA LYS A 146 13.43 28.00 -8.53
C LYS A 146 14.30 26.80 -8.16
N ASP A 147 14.83 26.77 -6.94
CA ASP A 147 15.75 25.75 -6.47
C ASP A 147 15.07 24.35 -6.47
N ILE A 148 13.82 24.27 -6.01
CA ILE A 148 13.04 23.03 -6.04
C ILE A 148 12.73 22.57 -7.46
N LYS A 149 12.33 23.47 -8.37
CA LYS A 149 12.07 23.11 -9.78
C LYS A 149 13.32 22.57 -10.48
N ILE A 150 14.49 23.10 -10.16
CA ILE A 150 15.77 22.60 -10.68
C ILE A 150 16.01 21.16 -10.21
N GLU A 151 15.85 20.88 -8.91
CA GLU A 151 16.06 19.52 -8.41
C GLU A 151 15.01 18.54 -8.95
N ILE A 152 13.73 18.93 -9.02
CA ILE A 152 12.68 18.11 -9.64
C ILE A 152 13.03 17.77 -11.09
N THR A 153 13.47 18.76 -11.88
CA THR A 153 13.85 18.54 -13.30
C THR A 153 15.00 17.53 -13.43
N LYS A 154 15.97 17.58 -12.51
CA LYS A 154 17.07 16.62 -12.46
C LYS A 154 16.56 15.20 -12.16
N GLN A 155 15.69 15.05 -11.17
CA GLN A 155 15.08 13.75 -10.83
C GLN A 155 14.20 13.21 -11.97
N GLU A 156 13.40 14.06 -12.62
CA GLU A 156 12.59 13.69 -13.79
C GLU A 156 13.46 13.19 -14.95
N THR A 157 14.60 13.85 -15.20
CA THR A 157 15.54 13.46 -16.25
C THR A 157 16.14 12.09 -15.96
N GLU A 158 16.52 11.82 -14.69
CA GLU A 158 17.01 10.52 -14.27
C GLU A 158 15.95 9.43 -14.44
N ILE A 159 14.71 9.68 -14.04
CA ILE A 159 13.61 8.73 -14.20
C ILE A 159 13.35 8.44 -15.69
N LYS A 160 13.25 9.48 -16.53
CA LYS A 160 13.01 9.33 -17.97
C LYS A 160 14.13 8.56 -18.66
N SER A 161 15.37 8.67 -18.18
CA SER A 161 16.50 7.92 -18.73
C SER A 161 16.32 6.39 -18.63
N LEU A 162 15.50 5.90 -17.69
CA LEU A 162 15.18 4.47 -17.56
C LEU A 162 14.32 3.93 -18.71
N ASN A 163 13.65 4.79 -19.49
CA ASN A 163 12.95 4.36 -20.70
C ASN A 163 13.93 3.92 -21.80
N ASP A 164 15.12 4.55 -21.85
CA ASP A 164 16.15 4.29 -22.84
C ASP A 164 17.17 3.26 -22.33
N ASP A 165 17.63 3.42 -21.08
CA ASP A 165 18.57 2.53 -20.41
C ASP A 165 18.03 2.08 -19.04
N ASP A 166 17.22 1.02 -19.07
CA ASP A 166 16.59 0.45 -17.88
C ASP A 166 17.61 -0.32 -17.01
N THR A 167 18.32 0.42 -16.17
CA THR A 167 19.31 -0.14 -15.23
C THR A 167 18.69 -1.09 -14.20
N ILE A 168 17.39 -0.96 -13.88
CA ILE A 168 16.68 -1.86 -12.95
C ILE A 168 16.43 -3.20 -13.64
N LEU A 169 15.89 -3.18 -14.86
CA LEU A 169 15.69 -4.39 -15.65
C LEU A 169 17.00 -5.16 -15.83
N LYS A 170 18.09 -4.47 -16.19
CA LYS A 170 19.42 -5.09 -16.32
C LYS A 170 19.88 -5.73 -15.00
N ALA A 171 19.63 -5.08 -13.87
CA ALA A 171 19.97 -5.65 -12.56
C ALA A 171 19.15 -6.93 -12.28
N PHE A 172 17.87 -6.97 -12.62
CA PHE A 172 17.05 -8.17 -12.49
C PHE A 172 17.48 -9.28 -13.45
N GLU A 173 17.75 -8.98 -14.72
CA GLU A 173 18.24 -9.96 -15.70
C GLU A 173 19.55 -10.62 -15.26
N ASN A 174 20.42 -9.87 -14.57
CA ASN A 174 21.70 -10.38 -14.09
C ASN A 174 21.60 -11.22 -12.79
N ASN A 175 20.54 -11.04 -11.99
CA ASN A 175 20.47 -11.61 -10.64
C ASN A 175 19.31 -12.60 -10.44
N LEU A 176 18.21 -12.49 -11.18
CA LEU A 176 17.03 -13.33 -11.01
C LEU A 176 17.03 -14.47 -12.03
N LYS A 177 16.91 -15.70 -11.56
CA LYS A 177 16.57 -16.85 -12.42
C LYS A 177 15.07 -16.86 -12.69
N VAL A 178 14.66 -17.32 -13.86
CA VAL A 178 13.25 -17.37 -14.25
C VAL A 178 12.82 -18.82 -14.47
N GLY A 179 11.63 -19.16 -13.99
CA GLY A 179 11.00 -20.46 -14.21
C GLY A 179 10.61 -20.72 -15.67
N GLU A 180 10.31 -21.97 -15.97
CA GLU A 180 9.76 -22.35 -17.26
C GLU A 180 8.32 -21.81 -17.45
N GLU A 181 7.98 -21.47 -18.68
CA GLU A 181 6.64 -21.03 -19.05
C GLU A 181 5.66 -22.20 -19.06
N LEU A 182 4.49 -21.99 -18.44
CA LEU A 182 3.42 -22.97 -18.50
C LEU A 182 2.80 -23.00 -19.89
N THR A 183 2.50 -24.20 -20.37
CA THR A 183 1.74 -24.39 -21.58
C THR A 183 0.31 -23.87 -21.42
N HIS A 184 -0.33 -23.53 -22.54
CA HIS A 184 -1.74 -23.13 -22.52
C HIS A 184 -2.65 -24.18 -21.86
N THR A 185 -2.37 -25.46 -22.07
CA THR A 185 -3.11 -26.56 -21.45
C THR A 185 -2.99 -26.54 -19.92
N GLU A 186 -1.79 -26.36 -19.39
CA GLU A 186 -1.56 -26.25 -17.93
C GLU A 186 -2.28 -25.04 -17.35
N ILE A 187 -2.23 -23.89 -18.04
CA ILE A 187 -2.99 -22.69 -17.62
C ILE A 187 -4.49 -23.00 -17.57
N MET A 188 -5.04 -23.72 -18.56
CA MET A 188 -6.45 -24.07 -18.57
C MET A 188 -6.86 -25.02 -17.44
N GLU A 189 -5.97 -25.91 -16.99
CA GLU A 189 -6.22 -26.73 -15.79
C GLU A 189 -6.21 -25.89 -14.52
N ILE A 190 -5.28 -24.92 -14.40
CA ILE A 190 -5.27 -23.97 -13.29
C ILE A 190 -6.54 -23.13 -13.27
N VAL A 191 -7.04 -22.68 -14.42
CA VAL A 191 -8.31 -21.93 -14.53
C VAL A 191 -9.49 -22.76 -14.04
N LYS A 192 -9.55 -24.06 -14.36
CA LYS A 192 -10.63 -24.94 -13.89
C LYS A 192 -10.61 -25.09 -12.37
N GLU A 193 -9.42 -25.30 -11.79
CA GLU A 193 -9.26 -25.35 -10.33
C GLU A 193 -9.59 -23.99 -9.68
N GLY A 194 -9.14 -22.90 -10.30
CA GLY A 194 -9.31 -21.54 -9.81
C GLY A 194 -10.78 -21.13 -9.68
N LYS A 195 -11.64 -21.52 -10.63
CA LYS A 195 -13.09 -21.27 -10.53
C LYS A 195 -13.69 -21.82 -9.23
N LEU A 196 -13.35 -23.07 -8.90
CA LEU A 196 -13.80 -23.69 -7.65
C LEU A 196 -13.21 -22.99 -6.43
N ARG A 197 -11.91 -22.67 -6.48
CA ARG A 197 -11.26 -21.93 -5.38
C ARG A 197 -11.94 -20.60 -5.11
N TYR A 198 -12.22 -19.82 -6.16
CA TYR A 198 -12.71 -18.45 -6.01
C TYR A 198 -14.17 -18.41 -5.58
N GLU A 199 -15.00 -19.36 -6.04
CA GLU A 199 -16.36 -19.58 -5.54
C GLU A 199 -16.40 -19.70 -4.00
N PHE A 200 -15.42 -20.42 -3.43
CA PHE A 200 -15.30 -20.62 -1.99
C PHE A 200 -14.26 -19.70 -1.31
N LYS A 201 -13.79 -18.65 -1.99
CA LYS A 201 -12.77 -17.71 -1.49
C LYS A 201 -11.53 -18.41 -0.92
N ILE A 202 -11.09 -19.47 -1.59
CA ILE A 202 -9.87 -20.21 -1.27
C ILE A 202 -8.68 -19.50 -1.94
N PRO A 203 -7.63 -19.14 -1.19
CA PRO A 203 -6.51 -18.39 -1.71
C PRO A 203 -5.57 -19.17 -2.66
N PRO A 204 -4.70 -18.48 -3.42
CA PRO A 204 -4.65 -17.03 -3.61
C PRO A 204 -5.35 -16.56 -4.90
N GLY A 205 -5.66 -15.27 -4.98
CA GLY A 205 -6.11 -14.56 -6.19
C GLY A 205 -7.61 -14.32 -6.30
N TYR A 206 -8.44 -14.76 -5.34
CA TYR A 206 -9.89 -14.58 -5.44
C TYR A 206 -10.32 -13.11 -5.39
N GLU A 207 -9.47 -12.20 -4.90
CA GLU A 207 -9.76 -10.77 -4.93
C GLU A 207 -9.69 -10.17 -6.35
N ASP A 208 -8.97 -10.80 -7.28
CA ASP A 208 -8.79 -10.31 -8.65
C ASP A 208 -10.02 -10.53 -9.54
N GLU A 209 -10.93 -11.43 -9.17
CA GLU A 209 -12.18 -11.68 -9.92
C GLU A 209 -13.05 -10.41 -10.04
N LYS A 210 -12.92 -9.48 -9.08
CA LYS A 210 -13.69 -8.24 -9.03
C LYS A 210 -13.23 -7.21 -10.07
N VAL A 211 -12.00 -7.31 -10.58
CA VAL A 211 -11.34 -6.23 -11.34
C VAL A 211 -10.78 -6.71 -12.68
N LYS A 212 -10.29 -7.95 -12.76
CA LYS A 212 -9.62 -8.49 -13.96
C LYS A 212 -10.59 -9.27 -14.85
N ILE A 213 -10.18 -9.50 -16.10
CA ILE A 213 -10.97 -10.25 -17.09
C ILE A 213 -10.18 -11.41 -17.70
N GLY A 214 -10.90 -12.47 -18.08
CA GLY A 214 -10.31 -13.63 -18.73
C GLY A 214 -9.30 -14.38 -17.85
N THR A 215 -8.19 -14.83 -18.44
CA THR A 215 -7.15 -15.57 -17.70
C THR A 215 -6.38 -14.73 -16.69
N GLN A 216 -6.43 -13.39 -16.81
CA GLN A 216 -5.75 -12.49 -15.88
C GLN A 216 -6.31 -12.59 -14.45
N ILE A 217 -7.57 -13.02 -14.31
CA ILE A 217 -8.21 -13.30 -13.02
C ILE A 217 -7.40 -14.32 -12.21
N PHE A 218 -6.75 -15.28 -12.88
CA PHE A 218 -6.03 -16.38 -12.23
C PHE A 218 -4.52 -16.15 -12.14
N GLY A 219 -4.04 -14.92 -12.38
CA GLY A 219 -2.60 -14.61 -12.40
C GLY A 219 -1.90 -15.02 -11.10
N ASP A 220 -2.45 -14.60 -9.96
CA ASP A 220 -1.95 -14.94 -8.62
C ASP A 220 -1.93 -16.47 -8.38
N LEU A 221 -2.94 -17.19 -8.86
CA LEU A 221 -3.00 -18.65 -8.76
C LEU A 221 -1.96 -19.33 -9.67
N ILE A 222 -1.73 -18.80 -10.88
CA ILE A 222 -0.69 -19.28 -11.79
C ILE A 222 0.68 -19.13 -11.14
N VAL A 223 0.97 -17.95 -10.58
CA VAL A 223 2.20 -17.68 -9.80
C VAL A 223 2.36 -18.69 -8.67
N TRP A 224 1.31 -18.90 -7.88
CA TRP A 224 1.30 -19.87 -6.78
C TRP A 224 1.63 -21.30 -7.24
N LYS A 225 1.01 -21.76 -8.33
CA LYS A 225 1.27 -23.10 -8.87
C LYS A 225 2.69 -23.26 -9.41
N GLN A 226 3.26 -22.23 -10.03
CA GLN A 226 4.68 -22.25 -10.42
C GLN A 226 5.62 -22.32 -9.21
N ILE A 227 5.33 -21.56 -8.14
CA ILE A 227 6.08 -21.63 -6.87
C ILE A 227 6.05 -23.04 -6.28
N LEU A 228 4.86 -23.66 -6.20
CA LEU A 228 4.71 -25.02 -5.68
C LEU A 228 5.49 -26.04 -6.52
N SER A 229 5.39 -25.96 -7.85
CA SER A 229 6.10 -26.87 -8.75
C SER A 229 7.62 -26.78 -8.58
N TYR A 230 8.16 -25.56 -8.69
CA TYR A 230 9.60 -25.33 -8.62
C TYR A 230 10.18 -25.64 -7.24
N SER A 231 9.49 -25.25 -6.17
CA SER A 231 9.92 -25.56 -4.81
C SER A 231 9.93 -27.08 -4.52
N LYS A 232 9.01 -27.84 -5.12
CA LYS A 232 9.00 -29.31 -5.03
C LYS A 232 10.18 -29.93 -5.75
N GLU A 233 10.48 -29.46 -6.96
CA GLU A 233 11.63 -29.91 -7.75
C GLU A 233 12.95 -29.64 -7.03
N GLN A 234 13.12 -28.43 -6.49
CA GLN A 234 14.34 -28.04 -5.78
C GLN A 234 14.40 -28.56 -4.34
N ASN A 235 13.28 -29.06 -3.80
CA ASN A 235 13.13 -29.48 -2.41
C ASN A 235 13.57 -28.41 -1.39
N LYS A 236 13.17 -27.16 -1.63
CA LYS A 236 13.57 -25.98 -0.83
C LYS A 236 12.40 -25.28 -0.17
N ASN A 237 12.67 -24.61 0.95
CA ASN A 237 11.76 -23.64 1.53
C ASN A 237 11.59 -22.43 0.60
N VAL A 238 10.54 -21.64 0.81
CA VAL A 238 10.29 -20.41 0.03
C VAL A 238 10.04 -19.23 0.95
N ILE A 239 10.72 -18.13 0.64
CA ILE A 239 10.40 -16.79 1.10
C ILE A 239 9.81 -16.03 -0.09
N PHE A 240 8.55 -15.64 0.01
CA PHE A 240 7.86 -14.87 -1.02
C PHE A 240 7.73 -13.40 -0.60
N ILE A 241 8.17 -12.48 -1.46
CA ILE A 241 8.23 -11.06 -1.19
C ILE A 241 7.13 -10.38 -1.99
N CYS A 242 6.12 -9.86 -1.30
CA CYS A 242 4.96 -9.23 -1.92
C CYS A 242 4.66 -7.90 -1.24
N ASN A 243 4.50 -6.85 -2.04
CA ASN A 243 4.12 -5.52 -1.55
C ASN A 243 2.63 -5.25 -1.71
N ASP A 244 1.90 -6.08 -2.44
CA ASP A 244 0.44 -6.01 -2.53
C ASP A 244 -0.18 -6.85 -1.41
N LEU A 245 -0.56 -6.19 -0.32
CA LEU A 245 -0.98 -6.85 0.90
C LEU A 245 -2.45 -7.27 0.81
N LYS A 246 -2.80 -8.15 -0.13
CA LYS A 246 -4.16 -8.63 -0.29
C LYS A 246 -4.52 -9.68 0.77
N ILE A 247 -5.79 -9.70 1.17
CA ILE A 247 -6.32 -10.58 2.22
C ILE A 247 -6.30 -12.07 1.83
N ASP A 248 -6.29 -12.36 0.52
CA ASP A 248 -6.16 -13.70 -0.03
C ASP A 248 -4.70 -14.21 -0.05
N TRP A 249 -3.72 -13.37 0.27
CA TRP A 249 -2.32 -13.80 0.40
C TRP A 249 -1.86 -13.87 1.85
N CYS A 250 -2.22 -12.87 2.66
CA CYS A 250 -1.68 -12.75 4.01
C CYS A 250 -2.63 -12.08 5.00
N TYR A 251 -2.37 -12.34 6.29
CA TYR A 251 -2.89 -11.54 7.39
C TYR A 251 -1.98 -10.34 7.61
N LYS A 252 -2.59 -9.15 7.72
CA LYS A 252 -1.90 -7.90 8.03
C LYS A 252 -1.70 -7.75 9.52
N ASP A 253 -0.62 -7.08 9.91
CA ASP A 253 -0.42 -6.64 11.29
C ASP A 253 -1.49 -5.62 11.71
N LYS A 254 -2.21 -5.89 12.80
CA LYS A 254 -3.33 -5.05 13.27
C LYS A 254 -2.93 -3.60 13.55
N LYS A 255 -1.69 -3.34 13.97
CA LYS A 255 -1.24 -1.99 14.39
C LYS A 255 -0.84 -1.13 13.22
N THR A 256 -0.16 -1.72 12.24
CA THR A 256 0.46 -0.98 11.14
C THR A 256 -0.26 -1.14 9.81
N ARG A 257 -0.98 -2.25 9.62
CA ARG A 257 -1.70 -2.69 8.39
C ARG A 257 -0.85 -2.73 7.10
N ASN A 258 0.41 -2.30 7.17
CA ASN A 258 1.40 -2.23 6.10
C ASN A 258 2.52 -3.28 6.27
N ARG A 259 2.30 -4.26 7.14
CA ARG A 259 3.22 -5.37 7.41
C ARG A 259 2.48 -6.69 7.29
N ILE A 260 3.16 -7.69 6.72
CA ILE A 260 2.68 -9.06 6.72
C ILE A 260 2.90 -9.65 8.11
N GLN A 261 1.83 -10.05 8.78
CA GLN A 261 1.90 -10.79 10.04
C GLN A 261 2.19 -12.27 9.77
N SER A 262 1.43 -12.87 8.86
CA SER A 262 1.65 -14.25 8.40
C SER A 262 0.96 -14.50 7.06
N PRO A 263 1.44 -15.46 6.25
CA PRO A 263 0.68 -15.95 5.10
C PRO A 263 -0.66 -16.56 5.52
N ARG A 264 -1.60 -16.68 4.59
CA ARG A 264 -2.82 -17.46 4.81
C ARG A 264 -2.49 -18.91 5.20
N ASN A 265 -3.21 -19.43 6.20
CA ASN A 265 -3.00 -20.78 6.74
C ASN A 265 -3.18 -21.85 5.66
N GLU A 266 -4.11 -21.61 4.73
CA GLU A 266 -4.38 -22.44 3.57
C GLU A 266 -3.15 -22.58 2.68
N LEU A 267 -2.42 -21.49 2.42
CA LEU A 267 -1.19 -21.47 1.62
C LEU A 267 -0.06 -22.21 2.33
N ILE A 268 0.13 -21.96 3.63
CA ILE A 268 1.13 -22.68 4.45
C ILE A 268 0.85 -24.19 4.41
N LYS A 269 -0.42 -24.58 4.58
CA LYS A 269 -0.82 -25.99 4.56
C LYS A 269 -0.60 -26.62 3.18
N GLU A 270 -1.07 -25.98 2.11
CA GLU A 270 -0.92 -26.50 0.74
C GLU A 270 0.57 -26.68 0.38
N PHE A 271 1.40 -25.70 0.71
CA PHE A 271 2.84 -25.77 0.45
C PHE A 271 3.52 -26.92 1.22
N ARG A 272 3.23 -27.06 2.52
CA ARG A 272 3.75 -28.18 3.33
C ARG A 272 3.26 -29.54 2.81
N ASP A 273 2.03 -29.63 2.31
CA ASP A 273 1.52 -30.87 1.75
C ASP A 273 2.18 -31.22 0.42
N ASN A 274 2.61 -30.21 -0.34
CA ASN A 274 3.30 -30.36 -1.62
C ASN A 274 4.74 -30.91 -1.50
N ASN A 275 5.54 -30.45 -0.54
CA ASN A 275 6.95 -30.88 -0.42
C ASN A 275 7.52 -30.96 1.01
N LYS A 276 6.69 -30.80 2.06
CA LYS A 276 7.10 -30.82 3.48
C LYS A 276 8.09 -29.72 3.90
N LYS A 277 8.25 -28.67 3.08
CA LYS A 277 9.07 -27.48 3.36
C LYS A 277 8.24 -26.33 3.91
N GLU A 278 8.92 -25.28 4.35
CA GLU A 278 8.33 -24.07 4.91
C GLU A 278 8.10 -23.00 3.84
N PHE A 279 6.98 -22.30 3.97
CA PHE A 279 6.63 -21.13 3.16
C PHE A 279 6.38 -19.94 4.10
N TRP A 280 6.99 -18.81 3.79
CA TRP A 280 6.70 -17.56 4.49
C TRP A 280 6.68 -16.36 3.54
N MET A 281 6.08 -15.27 4.00
CA MET A 281 5.94 -14.04 3.25
C MET A 281 6.48 -12.84 4.01
N TYR A 282 7.06 -11.91 3.28
CA TYR A 282 7.44 -10.59 3.79
C TYR A 282 7.02 -9.50 2.81
N SER A 283 6.65 -8.33 3.31
CA SER A 283 6.78 -7.13 2.48
C SER A 283 8.26 -6.86 2.20
N GLN A 284 8.56 -6.09 1.17
CA GLN A 284 9.94 -5.80 0.83
C GLN A 284 10.67 -5.07 1.97
N SER A 285 10.02 -4.14 2.68
CA SER A 285 10.64 -3.47 3.84
C SER A 285 10.96 -4.45 4.98
N GLN A 286 10.07 -5.41 5.26
CA GLN A 286 10.31 -6.47 6.24
C GLN A 286 11.46 -7.37 5.80
N PHE A 287 11.49 -7.77 4.53
CA PHE A 287 12.56 -8.59 3.97
C PHE A 287 13.92 -7.93 4.12
N ILE A 288 14.06 -6.64 3.76
CA ILE A 288 15.33 -5.91 3.88
C ILE A 288 15.76 -5.77 5.34
N TYR A 289 14.83 -5.47 6.26
CA TYR A 289 15.10 -5.42 7.69
C TYR A 289 15.60 -6.77 8.25
N THR A 290 14.93 -7.86 7.87
CA THR A 290 15.31 -9.20 8.30
C THR A 290 16.63 -9.64 7.65
N ALA A 291 16.87 -9.30 6.38
CA ALA A 291 18.14 -9.52 5.70
C ALA A 291 19.30 -8.83 6.43
N LYS A 292 19.15 -7.53 6.74
CA LYS A 292 20.12 -6.78 7.57
C LYS A 292 20.44 -7.51 8.87
N LYS A 293 19.42 -7.96 9.59
CA LYS A 293 19.57 -8.64 10.89
C LYS A 293 20.22 -10.02 10.78
N LEU A 294 19.78 -10.86 9.85
CA LEU A 294 20.16 -12.27 9.78
C LEU A 294 21.40 -12.52 8.91
N LEU A 295 21.57 -11.74 7.84
CA LEU A 295 22.75 -11.81 6.97
C LEU A 295 23.87 -10.85 7.44
N LYS A 296 23.61 -10.02 8.45
CA LYS A 296 24.56 -9.04 9.01
C LYS A 296 25.10 -8.06 7.97
N ILE A 297 24.22 -7.66 7.04
CA ILE A 297 24.52 -6.69 5.99
C ILE A 297 24.43 -5.28 6.56
N ASP A 298 25.37 -4.42 6.20
CA ASP A 298 25.27 -3.00 6.51
C ASP A 298 24.25 -2.34 5.57
N PHE A 299 23.16 -1.84 6.16
CA PHE A 299 22.08 -1.18 5.43
C PHE A 299 21.43 -0.14 6.34
N GLU A 300 21.30 1.08 5.85
CA GLU A 300 20.81 2.20 6.64
C GLU A 300 19.31 2.07 6.97
N ASP A 301 18.93 2.30 8.23
CA ASP A 301 17.52 2.23 8.66
C ASP A 301 16.65 3.30 7.99
N ALA A 302 17.24 4.43 7.60
CA ALA A 302 16.55 5.47 6.83
C ALA A 302 16.05 4.95 5.48
N LYS A 303 16.87 4.16 4.76
CA LYS A 303 16.51 3.56 3.47
C LYS A 303 15.43 2.48 3.62
N ILE A 304 15.43 1.73 4.72
CA ILE A 304 14.34 0.78 5.05
C ILE A 304 13.02 1.54 5.27
N LYS A 305 13.08 2.70 5.93
CA LYS A 305 11.92 3.56 6.14
C LYS A 305 11.38 4.12 4.83
N GLU A 306 12.24 4.53 3.89
CA GLU A 306 11.84 4.96 2.54
C GLU A 306 11.04 3.86 1.82
N ILE A 307 11.56 2.64 1.78
CA ILE A 307 10.90 1.48 1.18
C ILE A 307 9.55 1.23 1.87
N SER A 308 9.52 1.28 3.21
CA SER A 308 8.29 1.12 3.98
C SER A 308 7.25 2.19 3.64
N ASN A 309 7.65 3.44 3.41
CA ASN A 309 6.74 4.53 3.05
C ASN A 309 6.13 4.32 1.66
N VAL A 310 6.92 3.86 0.68
CA VAL A 310 6.42 3.54 -0.66
C VAL A 310 5.36 2.44 -0.59
N ILE A 311 5.66 1.36 0.12
CA ILE A 311 4.71 0.24 0.31
C ILE A 311 3.45 0.72 1.05
N SER A 312 3.62 1.53 2.09
CA SER A 312 2.49 2.07 2.85
C SER A 312 1.60 2.93 1.95
N ASN A 313 2.18 3.87 1.20
CA ASN A 313 1.42 4.75 0.30
C ASN A 313 0.68 3.97 -0.79
N ARG A 314 1.27 2.87 -1.29
CA ARG A 314 0.60 1.98 -2.25
C ARG A 314 -0.59 1.24 -1.64
N ASN A 315 -0.47 0.79 -0.40
CA ASN A 315 -1.50 0.00 0.29
C ASN A 315 -2.48 0.86 1.08
N LYS A 316 -2.33 2.19 1.09
CA LYS A 316 -3.35 3.08 1.62
C LYS A 316 -4.64 2.82 0.84
N GLY A 317 -5.69 2.44 1.57
CA GLY A 317 -7.02 2.46 0.99
C GLY A 317 -7.37 3.88 0.56
N GLU A 318 -8.35 3.94 -0.32
CA GLU A 318 -8.97 5.19 -0.70
C GLU A 318 -10.44 4.89 -0.98
N LEU A 319 -11.29 5.80 -0.54
CA LEU A 319 -12.66 5.86 -0.97
C LEU A 319 -12.69 6.70 -2.24
N ILE A 320 -13.05 6.09 -3.36
CA ILE A 320 -13.34 6.79 -4.61
C ILE A 320 -14.84 6.71 -4.83
N TYR A 321 -15.48 7.85 -4.96
CA TYR A 321 -16.88 7.93 -5.35
C TYR A 321 -17.09 8.95 -6.47
N GLU A 322 -18.00 8.64 -7.37
CA GLU A 322 -18.49 9.55 -8.40
C GLU A 322 -19.67 10.35 -7.84
N CYS A 323 -19.60 11.68 -7.84
CA CYS A 323 -20.71 12.52 -7.41
C CYS A 323 -21.81 12.55 -8.47
N GLU A 324 -23.04 12.16 -8.11
CA GLU A 324 -24.15 12.09 -9.08
C GLU A 324 -24.58 13.48 -9.59
N LEU A 325 -24.27 14.54 -8.86
CA LEU A 325 -24.64 15.91 -9.24
C LEU A 325 -23.71 16.55 -10.26
N CYS A 326 -22.40 16.28 -10.17
CA CYS A 326 -21.41 16.92 -11.04
C CYS A 326 -20.64 15.93 -11.93
N GLY A 327 -20.81 14.62 -11.72
CA GLY A 327 -20.16 13.55 -12.48
C GLY A 327 -18.65 13.44 -12.25
N ASN A 328 -18.08 14.17 -11.29
CA ASN A 328 -16.64 14.10 -10.99
C ASN A 328 -16.36 13.10 -9.86
N GLU A 329 -15.22 12.42 -9.97
CA GLU A 329 -14.70 11.51 -8.96
C GLU A 329 -14.07 12.28 -7.80
N THR A 330 -14.43 11.94 -6.57
CA THR A 330 -13.75 12.42 -5.36
C THR A 330 -12.98 11.27 -4.74
N ILE A 331 -11.69 11.51 -4.49
CA ILE A 331 -10.77 10.55 -3.87
C ILE A 331 -10.55 11.01 -2.43
N ILE A 332 -10.84 10.14 -1.47
CA ILE A 332 -10.60 10.37 -0.05
C ILE A 332 -9.63 9.29 0.44
N PRO A 333 -8.39 9.67 0.83
CA PRO A 333 -7.46 8.76 1.46
C PRO A 333 -8.07 8.11 2.71
N GLU A 334 -7.82 6.82 2.93
CA GLU A 334 -8.31 6.05 4.09
C GLU A 334 -8.04 6.76 5.43
N GLU A 335 -6.87 7.39 5.56
CA GLU A 335 -6.45 8.13 6.77
C GLU A 335 -7.28 9.38 7.08
N ASN A 336 -8.09 9.84 6.13
CA ASN A 336 -8.99 10.98 6.31
C ASN A 336 -10.44 10.56 6.60
N LEU A 337 -10.73 9.27 6.67
CA LEU A 337 -12.04 8.76 7.05
C LEU A 337 -12.11 8.54 8.56
N ASN A 338 -13.28 8.77 9.14
CA ASN A 338 -13.56 8.33 10.50
C ASN A 338 -13.84 6.81 10.49
N TYR A 339 -13.40 6.12 11.55
CA TYR A 339 -13.62 4.69 11.75
C TYR A 339 -14.28 4.42 13.11
N GLU A 340 -15.11 5.38 13.54
CA GLU A 340 -15.85 5.30 14.79
C GLU A 340 -17.12 4.50 14.54
N PHE A 341 -17.12 3.26 15.03
CA PHE A 341 -18.26 2.36 14.94
C PHE A 341 -19.06 2.40 16.24
N GLU A 342 -20.36 2.66 16.11
CA GLU A 342 -21.30 2.62 17.22
C GLU A 342 -22.20 1.40 17.12
N CYS A 343 -22.38 0.67 18.23
CA CYS A 343 -23.39 -0.37 18.30
C CYS A 343 -24.77 0.28 18.46
N ILE A 344 -25.58 0.25 17.41
CA ILE A 344 -26.89 0.92 17.35
C ILE A 344 -28.05 0.00 17.71
N GLU A 345 -27.86 -1.31 17.63
CA GLU A 345 -28.88 -2.30 17.99
C GLU A 345 -28.24 -3.59 18.50
N SER A 346 -28.80 -4.15 19.57
CA SER A 346 -28.44 -5.47 20.11
C SER A 346 -29.70 -6.27 20.37
N THR A 347 -29.81 -7.46 19.76
CA THR A 347 -30.98 -8.33 19.89
C THR A 347 -30.57 -9.75 20.29
N GLU A 348 -31.22 -10.31 21.31
CA GLU A 348 -31.01 -11.72 21.68
C GLU A 348 -31.71 -12.68 20.71
N ARG A 349 -30.94 -13.64 20.19
CA ARG A 349 -31.41 -14.68 19.27
C ARG A 349 -30.96 -16.07 19.75
N GLN A 350 -31.41 -17.11 19.07
CA GLN A 350 -31.19 -18.50 19.49
C GLN A 350 -29.71 -18.89 19.67
N MET A 351 -28.81 -18.33 18.86
CA MET A 351 -27.37 -18.67 18.89
C MET A 351 -26.53 -17.64 19.67
N GLY A 352 -27.16 -16.65 20.31
CA GLY A 352 -26.52 -15.55 21.04
C GLY A 352 -27.01 -14.17 20.59
N THR A 353 -26.35 -13.13 21.08
CA THR A 353 -26.66 -11.73 20.74
C THR A 353 -26.29 -11.45 19.28
N GLU A 354 -27.20 -10.81 18.55
CA GLU A 354 -26.92 -10.14 17.29
C GLU A 354 -26.66 -8.66 17.56
N ASN A 355 -25.52 -8.14 17.08
CA ASN A 355 -25.22 -6.71 17.16
C ASN A 355 -25.22 -6.09 15.77
N HIS A 356 -25.73 -4.87 15.68
CA HIS A 356 -25.64 -4.02 14.51
C HIS A 356 -24.76 -2.81 14.85
N HIS A 357 -23.67 -2.65 14.10
CA HIS A 357 -22.74 -1.54 14.22
C HIS A 357 -22.85 -0.63 13.02
N LYS A 358 -22.71 0.67 13.25
CA LYS A 358 -22.83 1.71 12.22
C LYS A 358 -21.71 2.74 12.38
N MET A 359 -21.15 3.15 11.25
CA MET A 359 -20.22 4.27 11.11
C MET A 359 -20.83 5.27 10.14
N GLU A 360 -20.81 6.55 10.50
CA GLU A 360 -21.32 7.65 9.66
C GLU A 360 -20.32 8.79 9.56
N GLU A 361 -20.16 9.33 8.35
CA GLU A 361 -19.27 10.46 8.10
C GLU A 361 -19.84 11.40 7.04
N SER A 362 -19.90 12.70 7.35
CA SER A 362 -20.26 13.72 6.37
C SER A 362 -19.03 14.15 5.56
N LEU A 363 -19.06 13.86 4.27
CA LEU A 363 -18.03 14.17 3.30
C LEU A 363 -18.47 15.33 2.39
N LYS A 364 -17.53 15.92 1.65
CA LYS A 364 -17.81 16.94 0.63
C LYS A 364 -17.18 16.57 -0.69
N CYS A 365 -17.95 16.69 -1.77
CA CYS A 365 -17.40 16.56 -3.12
C CYS A 365 -16.26 17.58 -3.32
N ALA A 366 -15.12 17.14 -3.86
CA ALA A 366 -13.97 18.00 -4.10
C ALA A 366 -14.27 19.15 -5.08
N TYR A 367 -15.23 18.95 -5.99
CA TYR A 367 -15.53 19.85 -7.11
C TYR A 367 -16.72 20.78 -6.84
N CYS A 368 -17.91 20.22 -6.60
CA CYS A 368 -19.12 21.02 -6.38
C CYS A 368 -19.35 21.40 -4.91
N ARG A 369 -18.53 20.87 -3.98
CA ARG A 369 -18.62 21.10 -2.52
C ARG A 369 -19.93 20.65 -1.88
N THR A 370 -20.78 19.92 -2.61
CA THR A 370 -22.00 19.31 -2.06
C THR A 370 -21.63 18.32 -0.94
N SER A 371 -22.36 18.41 0.17
CA SER A 371 -22.26 17.45 1.26
C SER A 371 -22.88 16.12 0.87
N THR A 372 -22.25 15.02 1.29
CA THR A 372 -22.73 13.66 1.12
C THR A 372 -22.40 12.86 2.37
N ASP A 373 -23.33 12.03 2.83
CA ASP A 373 -23.12 11.20 4.01
C ASP A 373 -22.72 9.78 3.58
N LEU A 374 -21.58 9.34 4.09
CA LEU A 374 -21.08 7.97 4.00
C LEU A 374 -21.61 7.18 5.21
N VAL A 375 -22.20 6.02 4.95
CA VAL A 375 -22.69 5.10 5.97
C VAL A 375 -22.12 3.71 5.72
N TYR A 376 -21.50 3.13 6.74
CA TYR A 376 -21.07 1.73 6.75
C TYR A 376 -21.75 0.98 7.91
N GLU A 377 -22.41 -0.13 7.59
CA GLU A 377 -23.17 -0.96 8.53
C GLU A 377 -22.59 -2.38 8.58
N ILE A 378 -22.51 -2.96 9.76
CA ILE A 378 -21.99 -4.31 10.00
C ILE A 378 -22.92 -5.04 10.96
N TRP A 379 -23.27 -6.28 10.61
CA TRP A 379 -24.05 -7.17 11.47
C TRP A 379 -23.17 -8.31 11.99
N GLU A 380 -23.21 -8.52 13.30
CA GLU A 380 -22.58 -9.62 14.00
C GLU A 380 -23.65 -10.62 14.43
N TYR A 381 -23.55 -11.89 14.04
CA TYR A 381 -24.41 -12.94 14.60
C TYR A 381 -23.78 -14.33 14.48
N PRO A 382 -23.55 -15.04 15.60
CA PRO A 382 -23.64 -14.57 16.99
C PRO A 382 -22.55 -13.54 17.31
N GLN A 383 -22.58 -12.95 18.51
CA GLN A 383 -21.61 -11.95 18.96
C GLN A 383 -20.17 -12.33 18.59
N TYR A 384 -19.40 -11.35 18.07
CA TYR A 384 -18.03 -11.53 17.56
C TYR A 384 -17.89 -12.41 16.31
N THR A 385 -18.99 -12.67 15.59
CA THR A 385 -18.97 -13.40 14.31
C THR A 385 -19.58 -12.55 13.22
N PHE A 386 -18.84 -12.32 12.13
CA PHE A 386 -19.35 -11.61 10.96
C PHE A 386 -20.55 -12.32 10.34
N ASN A 387 -21.64 -11.58 10.13
CA ASN A 387 -22.83 -12.03 9.41
C ASN A 387 -22.91 -11.35 8.03
N SER A 388 -22.95 -10.02 7.99
CA SER A 388 -23.04 -9.23 6.75
C SER A 388 -22.55 -7.80 6.95
N ASP A 389 -22.24 -7.10 5.86
CA ASP A 389 -21.93 -5.67 5.83
C ASP A 389 -22.67 -4.94 4.70
N ARG A 390 -22.79 -3.62 4.83
CA ARG A 390 -23.33 -2.74 3.80
C ARG A 390 -22.61 -1.39 3.81
N ILE A 391 -22.40 -0.83 2.61
CA ILE A 391 -21.88 0.53 2.44
C ILE A 391 -22.81 1.33 1.53
N SER A 392 -23.00 2.61 1.84
CA SER A 392 -23.71 3.56 0.98
C SER A 392 -23.16 4.97 1.15
N ILE A 393 -23.29 5.77 0.10
CA ILE A 393 -22.96 7.20 0.12
C ILE A 393 -24.10 7.96 -0.56
N GLU A 394 -24.55 9.07 0.03
CA GLU A 394 -25.71 9.80 -0.48
C GLU A 394 -25.38 10.59 -1.77
N ASN A 395 -26.24 10.56 -2.78
CA ASN A 395 -26.03 11.32 -4.04
C ASN A 395 -24.68 11.05 -4.73
N ALA A 396 -24.15 9.84 -4.54
CA ALA A 396 -22.85 9.42 -5.07
C ALA A 396 -22.80 7.90 -5.28
N LYS A 397 -21.94 7.49 -6.21
CA LYS A 397 -21.69 6.08 -6.53
C LYS A 397 -20.28 5.69 -6.11
N ILE A 398 -20.16 4.70 -5.24
CA ILE A 398 -18.85 4.18 -4.80
C ILE A 398 -18.21 3.40 -5.95
N LEU A 399 -16.99 3.79 -6.31
CA LEU A 399 -16.16 3.14 -7.33
C LEU A 399 -15.08 2.24 -6.68
N LYS A 400 -14.51 2.70 -5.57
CA LYS A 400 -13.51 1.97 -4.77
C LYS A 400 -13.72 2.31 -3.30
N LYS A 401 -13.54 1.34 -2.41
CA LYS A 401 -13.66 1.54 -0.96
C LYS A 401 -12.47 0.92 -0.22
N PRO A 402 -12.05 1.51 0.91
CA PRO A 402 -11.17 0.84 1.85
C PRO A 402 -11.80 -0.44 2.41
N ASP A 403 -10.96 -1.27 3.04
CA ASP A 403 -11.41 -2.48 3.72
C ASP A 403 -11.99 -2.16 5.11
N PHE A 404 -13.16 -1.51 5.12
CA PHE A 404 -13.88 -1.13 6.35
C PHE A 404 -14.14 -2.31 7.28
N LEU A 405 -14.39 -3.50 6.73
CA LEU A 405 -14.66 -4.70 7.51
C LEU A 405 -13.44 -5.10 8.37
N SER A 406 -12.26 -5.16 7.75
CA SER A 406 -11.04 -5.45 8.51
C SER A 406 -10.76 -4.36 9.56
N ILE A 407 -11.02 -3.09 9.24
CA ILE A 407 -10.81 -1.97 10.18
C ILE A 407 -11.72 -2.08 11.39
N PHE A 408 -12.99 -2.40 11.17
CA PHE A 408 -13.93 -2.68 12.25
C PHE A 408 -13.40 -3.77 13.16
N TRP A 409 -13.03 -4.94 12.62
CA TRP A 409 -12.56 -6.06 13.45
C TRP A 409 -11.24 -5.78 14.17
N ASP A 410 -10.35 -4.97 13.59
CA ASP A 410 -9.12 -4.55 14.24
C ASP A 410 -9.37 -3.63 15.46
N ASN A 411 -10.38 -2.75 15.36
CA ASN A 411 -10.76 -1.82 16.43
C ASN A 411 -11.75 -2.43 17.45
N HIS A 412 -12.61 -3.33 17.00
CA HIS A 412 -13.71 -3.91 17.78
C HIS A 412 -13.27 -5.14 18.60
N LEU A 413 -12.18 -5.80 18.17
CA LEU A 413 -11.52 -6.86 18.93
C LEU A 413 -10.32 -6.30 19.69
N ASP A 414 -10.59 -5.50 20.73
CA ASP A 414 -9.77 -5.58 21.94
C ASP A 414 -9.98 -6.98 22.51
N ILE A 415 -9.26 -7.96 21.97
CA ILE A 415 -9.19 -9.30 22.55
C ILE A 415 -8.56 -9.07 23.93
N PRO A 416 -9.26 -9.33 25.04
CA PRO A 416 -8.61 -9.38 26.33
C PRO A 416 -7.48 -10.40 26.18
N ASP A 417 -6.28 -10.06 26.64
CA ASP A 417 -5.08 -10.91 26.68
C ASP A 417 -5.38 -12.41 26.53
N GLU A 418 -4.52 -13.11 25.77
CA GLU A 418 -4.50 -14.57 25.50
C GLU A 418 -4.64 -15.52 26.72
N ASP A 419 -4.94 -15.02 27.91
CA ASP A 419 -5.15 -15.77 29.15
C ASP A 419 -6.60 -16.25 29.40
N MET A 420 -7.64 -15.80 28.67
CA MET A 420 -9.01 -16.30 28.90
C MET A 420 -9.28 -17.76 28.46
N PHE A 421 -8.37 -18.36 27.69
CA PHE A 421 -8.49 -19.78 27.28
C PHE A 421 -7.46 -20.70 27.96
N ARG A 422 -6.75 -20.22 29.00
CA ARG A 422 -5.81 -21.07 29.76
C ARG A 422 -6.43 -21.84 30.90
N ASP A 423 -7.63 -21.47 31.35
CA ASP A 423 -8.33 -22.17 32.43
C ASP A 423 -9.74 -22.62 32.01
N ARG A 424 -9.83 -23.63 31.13
CA ARG A 424 -10.90 -24.65 31.11
C ARG A 424 -10.42 -25.98 30.55
#